data_AF-A0A150RNT8-F1
#
_entry.id   AF-A0A150RNT8-F1
#
_cell.length_a   1.000
_cell.length_b   1.000
_cell.length_c   1.000
_cell.angle_alpha   90.00
_cell.angle_beta   90.00
_cell.angle_gamma   90.00
#
_symmetry.space_group_name_H-M   'P 1'
#
loop_
_entity.id
_entity.type
_entity.pdbx_description
1 polymer ?
#
loop_
_entity_poly.entity_id
_entity_poly.type
_entity_poly.pdbx_seq_one_letter_code
_entity_poly.pdbx_strand_id
1 'polypeptide(L)'
;MKRFVQLAIFVLCVAFSASAAYNVFSDNADVERRAALVACGEEAALGAPDGRRASDGCRARVTRLERTPFGQTFEFTTAKRTVDVRCERALVLAGEYGCKL
;
A
#
# COMPACT_ATOMS: atom_id res chain seq x y z
N MET A 1 -35.46 -26.35 3.81
CA MET A 1 -34.94 -25.18 4.56
C MET A 1 -33.46 -25.30 4.97
N LYS A 2 -33.02 -26.39 5.62
CA LYS A 2 -31.61 -26.56 6.05
C LYS A 2 -30.57 -26.31 4.94
N ARG A 3 -30.79 -26.84 3.73
CA ARG A 3 -29.85 -26.67 2.60
C ARG A 3 -29.75 -25.23 2.10
N PHE A 4 -30.87 -24.49 2.07
CA PHE A 4 -30.86 -23.07 1.68
C PHE A 4 -30.09 -22.22 2.70
N VAL A 5 -30.29 -22.47 3.99
CA VAL A 5 -29.55 -21.78 5.06
C VAL A 5 -28.06 -22.12 5.00
N GLN A 6 -27.69 -23.38 4.80
CA GLN A 6 -26.30 -23.79 4.63
C GLN A 6 -25.64 -23.11 3.42
N LEU A 7 -26.36 -23.03 2.29
CA LEU A 7 -25.84 -22.43 1.07
C LEU A 7 -25.70 -20.90 1.23
N ALA A 8 -26.64 -20.24 1.91
CA ALA A 8 -26.54 -18.82 2.25
C ALA A 8 -25.33 -18.53 3.16
N ILE A 9 -25.12 -19.35 4.20
CA ILE A 9 -23.96 -19.21 5.10
C ILE A 9 -22.65 -19.44 4.32
N PHE A 10 -22.60 -20.46 3.47
CA PHE A 10 -21.43 -20.74 2.64
C PHE A 10 -21.08 -19.55 1.74
N VAL A 11 -22.07 -19.00 1.03
CA VAL A 11 -21.88 -17.82 0.18
C VAL A 11 -21.39 -16.62 0.98
N LEU A 12 -21.96 -16.38 2.17
CA LEU A 12 -21.49 -15.32 3.07
C LEU A 12 -20.03 -15.51 3.48
N CYS A 13 -19.63 -16.72 3.86
CA CYS A 13 -18.23 -17.02 4.23
C CYS A 13 -17.26 -16.81 3.07
N VAL A 14 -17.64 -17.21 1.85
CA VAL A 14 -16.84 -17.00 0.64
C VAL A 14 -16.72 -15.51 0.34
N ALA A 15 -17.84 -14.78 0.35
CA ALA A 15 -17.86 -13.33 0.09
C ALA A 15 -17.02 -12.55 1.11
N PHE A 16 -17.12 -12.90 2.39
CA PHE A 16 -16.33 -12.27 3.45
C PHE A 16 -14.84 -12.56 3.29
N SER A 17 -14.47 -13.82 3.04
CA SER A 17 -13.07 -14.20 2.80
C SER A 17 -12.47 -13.49 1.60
N ALA A 18 -13.21 -13.40 0.49
CA ALA A 18 -12.78 -12.69 -0.71
C ALA A 18 -12.62 -11.18 -0.45
N SER A 19 -13.54 -10.57 0.31
CA SER A 19 -13.48 -9.15 0.68
C SER A 19 -12.27 -8.86 1.57
N ALA A 20 -11.99 -9.72 2.54
CA ALA A 20 -10.82 -9.60 3.40
C ALA A 20 -9.51 -9.72 2.60
N ALA A 21 -9.42 -10.68 1.69
CA ALA A 21 -8.28 -10.82 0.79
C ALA A 21 -8.10 -9.57 -0.09
N TYR A 22 -9.18 -9.07 -0.69
CA TYR A 22 -9.15 -7.85 -1.51
C TYR A 22 -8.65 -6.65 -0.70
N ASN A 23 -9.16 -6.47 0.53
CA ASN A 23 -8.71 -5.38 1.40
C ASN A 23 -7.20 -5.47 1.67
N VAL A 24 -6.68 -6.63 2.05
CA VAL A 24 -5.24 -6.81 2.35
C VAL A 24 -4.35 -6.57 1.12
N PHE A 25 -4.73 -7.09 -0.04
CA PHE A 25 -3.90 -6.99 -1.25
C PHE A 25 -3.98 -5.61 -1.91
N SER A 26 -5.17 -5.01 -2.00
CA SER A 26 -5.34 -3.68 -2.59
C SER A 26 -4.65 -2.60 -1.76
N ASP A 27 -4.77 -2.65 -0.44
CA ASP A 27 -4.10 -1.71 0.46
C ASP A 27 -2.58 -1.77 0.32
N ASN A 28 -1.97 -2.95 0.06
CA ASN A 28 -0.51 -3.01 -0.12
C ASN A 28 -0.02 -2.24 -1.35
N ALA A 29 -0.73 -2.38 -2.47
CA ALA A 29 -0.33 -1.75 -3.73
C ALA A 29 -0.42 -0.23 -3.64
N ASP A 30 -1.48 0.28 -3.01
CA ASP A 30 -1.65 1.72 -2.81
C ASP A 30 -0.62 2.30 -1.82
N VAL A 31 -0.32 1.57 -0.75
CA VAL A 31 0.69 1.99 0.24
C VAL A 31 2.08 2.02 -0.37
N GLU A 32 2.48 0.99 -1.11
CA GLU A 32 3.77 0.94 -1.79
C GLU A 32 3.92 2.10 -2.78
N ARG A 33 2.86 2.42 -3.54
CA ARG A 33 2.85 3.56 -4.46
C ARG A 33 3.02 4.89 -3.74
N ARG A 34 2.32 5.08 -2.60
CA ARG A 34 2.47 6.29 -1.76
C ARG A 34 3.88 6.37 -1.17
N ALA A 35 4.41 5.25 -0.70
CA ALA A 35 5.74 5.17 -0.12
C ALA A 35 6.82 5.51 -1.14
N ALA A 36 6.68 5.04 -2.38
CA ALA A 36 7.57 5.38 -3.49
C ALA A 36 7.53 6.88 -3.81
N LEU A 37 6.35 7.51 -3.80
CA LEU A 37 6.24 8.98 -4.00
C LEU A 37 6.96 9.75 -2.90
N VAL A 38 6.83 9.32 -1.63
CA VAL A 38 7.54 9.94 -0.49
C VAL A 38 9.05 9.73 -0.59
N ALA A 39 9.50 8.53 -1.00
CA ALA A 39 10.91 8.23 -1.22
C ALA A 39 11.53 9.12 -2.31
N CYS A 40 10.77 9.39 -3.37
CA CYS A 40 11.17 10.22 -4.50
C CYS A 40 11.21 11.72 -4.20
N GLY A 41 10.40 12.21 -3.25
CA GLY A 41 10.41 13.62 -2.82
C GLY A 41 10.32 14.60 -4.00
N GLU A 42 11.29 15.52 -4.10
CA GLU A 42 11.34 16.53 -5.19
C GLU A 42 11.67 15.96 -6.57
N GLU A 43 12.28 14.76 -6.66
CA GLU A 43 12.54 14.11 -7.96
C GLU A 43 11.23 13.70 -8.66
N ALA A 44 10.18 13.49 -7.87
CA ALA A 44 8.83 13.26 -8.39
C ALA A 44 8.23 14.50 -9.07
N ALA A 45 8.65 15.72 -8.70
CA ALA A 45 8.17 16.95 -9.32
C ALA A 45 8.89 17.30 -10.63
N LEU A 46 10.06 16.71 -10.88
CA LEU A 46 10.89 16.96 -12.08
C LEU A 46 10.52 16.06 -13.27
N GLY A 47 9.77 14.97 -13.02
CA GLY A 47 9.26 14.05 -14.04
C GLY A 47 7.83 14.39 -14.47
N ALA A 48 7.69 15.27 -15.46
CA ALA A 48 6.45 15.66 -16.17
C ALA A 48 5.48 16.65 -15.47
N PRO A 49 4.85 17.58 -16.23
CA PRO A 49 3.98 18.64 -15.70
C PRO A 49 2.59 18.15 -15.29
N ASP A 50 2.22 16.92 -15.65
CA ASP A 50 0.96 16.30 -15.27
C ASP A 50 1.25 15.24 -14.21
N GLY A 51 0.79 15.45 -12.96
CA GLY A 51 1.06 14.63 -11.77
C GLY A 51 0.71 13.13 -11.84
N ARG A 52 0.41 12.59 -13.03
CA ARG A 52 0.30 11.16 -13.32
C ARG A 52 1.65 10.47 -13.58
N ARG A 53 2.72 11.22 -13.87
CA ARG A 53 4.06 10.69 -14.26
C ARG A 53 5.21 11.07 -13.34
N ALA A 54 4.92 11.59 -12.15
CA ALA A 54 5.93 11.92 -11.16
C ALA A 54 6.94 10.78 -10.88
N SER A 55 6.54 9.52 -11.06
CA SER A 55 7.43 8.36 -10.91
C SER A 55 8.38 8.08 -12.10
N ASP A 56 8.27 8.77 -13.24
CA ASP A 56 9.12 8.48 -14.41
C ASP A 56 10.56 9.00 -14.24
N GLY A 57 10.75 10.05 -13.42
CA GLY A 57 12.08 10.60 -13.10
C GLY A 57 12.80 9.87 -11.96
N CYS A 58 12.05 9.25 -11.05
CA CYS A 58 12.58 8.62 -9.85
C CYS A 58 12.36 7.10 -9.87
N ARG A 59 13.45 6.35 -10.08
CA ARG A 59 13.47 4.89 -9.98
C ARG A 59 13.76 4.44 -8.56
N ALA A 60 12.81 4.63 -7.65
CA ALA A 60 12.89 4.05 -6.31
C ALA A 60 12.72 2.52 -6.41
N ARG A 61 13.71 1.76 -5.93
CA ARG A 61 13.63 0.30 -5.82
C ARG A 61 13.47 -0.09 -4.37
N VAL A 62 12.45 -0.88 -4.06
CA VAL A 62 12.30 -1.48 -2.73
C VAL A 62 13.43 -2.48 -2.53
N THR A 63 14.24 -2.27 -1.48
CA THR A 63 15.33 -3.19 -1.08
C THR A 63 14.95 -4.00 0.15
N ARG A 64 14.13 -3.44 1.04
CA ARG A 64 13.60 -4.13 2.22
C ARG A 64 12.16 -3.74 2.47
N LEU A 65 11.39 -4.72 2.91
CA LEU A 65 10.01 -4.55 3.34
C LEU A 65 9.84 -5.13 4.73
N GLU A 66 9.40 -4.29 5.68
CA GLU A 66 9.04 -4.73 7.02
C GLU A 66 7.57 -4.43 7.28
N ARG A 67 6.77 -5.48 7.51
CA ARG A 67 5.35 -5.36 7.83
C ARG A 67 5.11 -5.69 9.28
N THR A 68 4.50 -4.76 9.99
CA THR A 68 4.00 -4.93 11.36
C THR A 68 2.48 -4.76 11.38
N PRO A 69 1.79 -5.22 12.43
CA PRO A 69 0.35 -4.96 12.58
C PRO A 69 -0.01 -3.46 12.64
N PHE A 70 0.96 -2.60 12.95
CA PHE A 70 0.75 -1.16 13.16
C PHE A 70 1.16 -0.31 11.95
N GLY A 71 1.81 -0.91 10.96
CA GLY A 71 2.34 -0.18 9.82
C GLY A 71 3.38 -0.97 9.05
N GLN A 72 3.86 -0.36 7.99
CA GLN A 72 4.80 -0.95 7.05
C GLN A 72 5.95 0.02 6.80
N THR A 73 7.17 -0.48 6.95
CA THR A 73 8.38 0.28 6.63
C THR A 73 8.96 -0.27 5.33
N PHE A 74 9.23 0.63 4.40
CA PHE A 74 9.84 0.33 3.12
C PHE A 74 11.21 0.99 3.05
N GLU A 75 12.24 0.20 2.80
CA GLU A 75 13.55 0.74 2.44
C GLU A 75 13.57 0.88 0.91
N PHE A 76 13.77 2.10 0.43
CA PHE A 76 13.91 2.42 -0.97
C PHE A 76 15.33 2.87 -1.28
N THR A 77 15.91 2.31 -2.32
CA THR A 77 17.13 2.82 -2.93
C THR A 77 16.79 3.60 -4.19
N THR A 78 17.21 4.87 -4.23
CA THR A 78 17.12 5.78 -5.38
C THR A 78 18.51 6.02 -5.96
N ALA A 79 18.62 6.78 -7.06
CA ALA A 79 19.91 7.13 -7.64
C ALA A 79 20.80 7.98 -6.70
N LYS A 80 20.20 8.69 -5.74
CA LYS A 80 20.91 9.62 -4.84
C LYS A 80 21.16 9.06 -3.44
N ARG A 81 20.23 8.25 -2.93
CA ARG A 81 20.21 7.81 -1.52
C ARG A 81 19.34 6.59 -1.28
N THR A 82 19.59 5.93 -0.16
CA THR A 82 18.68 4.95 0.45
C THR A 82 17.88 5.65 1.53
N VAL A 83 16.56 5.45 1.55
CA VAL A 83 15.64 6.05 2.51
C VAL A 83 14.67 5.01 3.04
N ASP A 84 14.37 5.10 4.32
CA ASP A 84 13.30 4.35 4.94
C ASP A 84 12.03 5.20 4.93
N VAL A 85 10.93 4.62 4.46
CA VAL A 85 9.61 5.25 4.45
C VAL A 85 8.68 4.42 5.32
N ARG A 86 8.19 5.04 6.39
CA ARG A 86 7.23 4.42 7.30
C ARG A 86 5.83 4.85 6.94
N CYS A 87 4.98 3.87 6.63
CA CYS A 87 3.57 4.05 6.34
C CYS A 87 2.72 3.44 7.45
N GLU A 88 1.80 4.21 8.00
CA GLU A 88 0.87 3.78 9.05
C GLU A 88 -0.56 4.22 8.72
N ARG A 89 -1.55 3.47 9.21
CA ARG A 89 -2.95 3.87 9.06
C ARG A 89 -3.33 4.92 10.09
N ALA A 90 -4.24 5.81 9.71
CA ALA A 90 -4.77 6.86 10.58
C ALA A 90 -5.41 6.32 11.87
N LEU A 91 -6.11 5.19 11.81
CA LEU A 91 -6.51 4.39 12.96
C LEU A 91 -5.87 3.01 12.75
N VAL A 92 -5.19 2.47 13.75
CA VAL A 92 -4.40 1.23 13.68
C VAL A 92 -5.00 0.10 12.81
N LEU A 93 -6.34 -0.03 12.79
CA LEU A 93 -7.08 -1.03 12.01
C LEU A 93 -7.95 -0.46 10.87
N ALA A 94 -8.07 0.87 10.72
CA ALA A 94 -8.96 1.49 9.73
C ALA A 94 -8.51 2.91 9.31
N GLY A 95 -8.87 3.34 8.12
CA GLY A 95 -8.59 4.69 7.62
C GLY A 95 -7.39 4.77 6.69
N GLU A 96 -7.15 5.98 6.19
CA GLU A 96 -6.14 6.24 5.16
C GLU A 96 -4.72 6.01 5.67
N TYR A 97 -3.87 5.52 4.77
CA TYR A 97 -2.43 5.41 5.03
C TYR A 97 -1.73 6.75 4.82
N GLY A 98 -1.01 7.18 5.86
CA GLY A 98 -0.03 8.26 5.79
C GLY A 98 1.38 7.68 5.76
N CYS A 99 2.21 8.11 4.80
CA CYS A 99 3.60 7.70 4.66
C CYS A 99 4.52 8.89 4.97
N LYS A 100 5.60 8.66 5.71
CA LYS A 100 6.61 9.66 6.09
C LYS A 100 8.02 9.05 6.09
N LEU A 101 9.03 9.89 5.88
CA LEU A 101 10.45 9.54 6.08
C LEU A 101 10.76 9.33 7.57
#